data_AF-A0A518IE06-F1
#
_entry.id   AF-A0A518IE06-F1
#
_cell.length_a   1.000
_cell.length_b   1.000
_cell.length_c   1.000
_cell.angle_alpha   90.00
_cell.angle_beta   90.00
_cell.angle_gamma   90.00
#
_symmetry.space_group_name_H-M   'P 1'
#
loop_
_entity.id
_entity.type
_entity.pdbx_description
1 polymer ?
#
loop_
_entity_poly.entity_id
_entity_poly.type
_entity_poly.pdbx_seq_one_letter_code
_entity_poly.pdbx_strand_id
1 'polypeptide(L)'
;MSNPEHVEIVRQGTEALAKWRSENPETILDLSGANLGGVELGEANLHGANLCEANLFHTNLKKANLSKTDLSKANLFHADLSEANLRYANLIEANLHDAQLGQANLLSADLSKAQMFNAEFVDANLLNVNLSQANMKMAIFKMAILREANLTEANLSKADLSWCDLSGSNLTKADLNSANLSDADLSWCNMTGAKLNETNFTGATLNAADLSLALLQGTVLESVELTNVIVDARTYFSGCKFNKKSDATGTALRTARFNPITDLSYLEWNMRRQMWEKKYQEMPVVKRWAIQAFWWTSDYGNSTQRILTCIVGFAFLFAMIYSSSILLDDYIISSEFPFVELPNKLVGASIFMRMYSCLYFSCVTMTTLGFGDIHANPLSVTGQALVMLEVLIGYILLGSLITRLSVSFTSVE
;
A
#
# COMPACT_ATOMS: atom_id res chain seq x y z
N MET A 1 13.18 -27.65 -40.55
CA MET A 1 12.22 -28.71 -40.94
C MET A 1 12.47 -29.83 -39.96
N SER A 2 11.45 -30.22 -39.21
CA SER A 2 11.53 -31.27 -38.21
C SER A 2 12.05 -32.60 -38.78
N ASN A 3 12.65 -33.43 -37.91
CA ASN A 3 12.98 -34.80 -38.26
C ASN A 3 11.68 -35.64 -38.26
N PRO A 4 11.29 -36.27 -39.38
CA PRO A 4 10.07 -37.05 -39.46
C PRO A 4 9.99 -38.20 -38.44
N GLU A 5 11.12 -38.85 -38.14
CA GLU A 5 11.18 -39.94 -37.15
C GLU A 5 10.87 -39.41 -35.74
N HIS A 6 11.43 -38.24 -35.39
CA HIS A 6 11.17 -37.60 -34.10
C HIS A 6 9.70 -37.18 -33.96
N VAL A 7 9.09 -36.66 -35.04
CA VAL A 7 7.67 -36.28 -35.01
C VAL A 7 6.79 -37.50 -34.86
N GLU A 8 7.09 -38.59 -35.56
CA GLU A 8 6.32 -39.83 -35.51
C GLU A 8 6.37 -40.46 -34.12
N ILE A 9 7.55 -40.55 -33.49
CA ILE A 9 7.66 -41.11 -32.14
C ILE A 9 6.91 -40.28 -31.10
N VAL A 10 6.92 -38.95 -31.22
CA VAL A 10 6.16 -38.05 -30.32
C VAL A 10 4.65 -38.21 -30.52
N ARG A 11 4.20 -38.40 -31.77
CA ARG A 11 2.78 -38.65 -32.08
C ARG A 11 2.25 -39.98 -31.55
N GLN A 12 3.13 -40.95 -31.32
CA GLN A 12 2.78 -42.22 -30.68
C GLN A 12 2.56 -42.09 -29.16
N GLY A 13 2.84 -40.93 -28.57
CA GLY A 13 2.55 -40.60 -27.18
C GLY A 13 3.74 -40.77 -26.23
N THR A 14 3.52 -40.38 -24.97
CA THR A 14 4.57 -40.33 -23.93
C THR A 14 5.33 -41.65 -23.74
N GLU A 15 4.65 -42.81 -23.76
CA GLU A 15 5.30 -44.11 -23.53
C GLU A 15 6.30 -44.47 -24.64
N ALA A 16 5.91 -44.27 -25.89
CA ALA A 16 6.77 -44.51 -27.05
C ALA A 16 7.98 -43.59 -27.03
N LEU A 17 7.75 -42.31 -26.73
CA LEU A 17 8.82 -41.32 -26.55
C LEU A 17 9.77 -41.69 -25.40
N ALA A 18 9.25 -42.18 -24.27
CA ALA A 18 10.05 -42.59 -23.13
C ALA A 18 10.97 -43.77 -23.47
N LYS A 19 10.45 -44.76 -24.20
CA LYS A 19 11.26 -45.88 -24.70
C LYS A 19 12.32 -45.40 -25.69
N TRP A 20 11.96 -44.56 -26.65
CA TRP A 20 12.92 -44.03 -27.62
C TRP A 20 14.03 -43.21 -26.95
N ARG A 21 13.71 -42.43 -25.91
CA ARG A 21 14.69 -41.67 -25.12
C ARG A 21 15.65 -42.57 -24.33
N SER A 22 15.22 -43.75 -23.88
CA SER A 22 16.14 -44.68 -23.19
C SER A 22 17.13 -45.33 -24.15
N GLU A 23 16.74 -45.51 -25.41
CA GLU A 23 17.59 -46.00 -26.49
C GLU A 23 18.47 -44.87 -27.10
N ASN A 24 18.04 -43.61 -27.01
CA ASN A 24 18.68 -42.44 -27.62
C ASN A 24 18.90 -41.28 -26.61
N PRO A 25 19.68 -41.46 -25.54
CA PRO A 25 19.79 -40.49 -24.45
C PRO A 25 20.46 -39.17 -24.85
N GLU A 26 21.42 -39.22 -25.78
CA GLU A 26 22.20 -38.06 -26.23
C GLU A 26 21.57 -37.33 -27.44
N THR A 27 20.53 -37.93 -28.05
CA THR A 27 19.92 -37.37 -29.25
C THR A 27 18.98 -36.21 -28.89
N ILE A 28 19.20 -35.05 -29.51
CA ILE A 28 18.30 -33.91 -29.40
C ILE A 28 17.13 -34.09 -30.35
N LEU A 29 15.90 -34.03 -29.83
CA LEU A 29 14.68 -34.09 -30.63
C LEU A 29 14.52 -32.80 -31.43
N ASP A 30 14.71 -32.88 -32.74
CA ASP A 30 14.28 -31.85 -33.70
C ASP A 30 12.80 -32.04 -34.10
N LEU A 31 11.96 -31.20 -33.51
CA LEU A 31 10.52 -31.08 -33.73
C LEU A 31 10.18 -29.68 -34.29
N SER A 32 11.14 -29.00 -34.92
CA SER A 32 10.97 -27.64 -35.43
C SER A 32 9.86 -27.55 -36.49
N GLY A 33 8.90 -26.64 -36.28
CA GLY A 33 7.73 -26.48 -37.15
C GLY A 33 6.78 -27.68 -37.18
N ALA A 34 6.96 -28.68 -36.30
CA ALA A 34 6.11 -29.86 -36.28
C ALA A 34 4.68 -29.50 -35.84
N ASN A 35 3.69 -30.12 -36.48
CA ASN A 35 2.32 -30.07 -35.98
C ASN A 35 2.14 -31.16 -34.92
N LEU A 36 1.93 -30.77 -33.68
CA LEU A 36 1.78 -31.61 -32.49
C LEU A 36 0.53 -31.22 -31.67
N GLY A 37 -0.40 -30.50 -32.29
CA GLY A 37 -1.60 -30.03 -31.60
C GLY A 37 -2.51 -31.17 -31.14
N GLY A 38 -3.00 -31.06 -29.91
CA GLY A 38 -3.85 -32.05 -29.25
C GLY A 38 -3.15 -33.36 -28.89
N VAL A 39 -1.82 -33.46 -29.05
CA VAL A 39 -1.09 -34.67 -28.66
C VAL A 39 -1.00 -34.75 -27.13
N GLU A 40 -1.11 -35.96 -26.58
CA GLU A 40 -0.96 -36.25 -25.16
C GLU A 40 0.53 -36.48 -24.84
N LEU A 41 1.17 -35.45 -24.29
CA LEU A 41 2.59 -35.42 -23.91
C LEU A 41 2.78 -35.14 -22.40
N GLY A 42 1.78 -35.48 -21.59
CA GLY A 42 1.89 -35.42 -20.14
C GLY A 42 3.07 -36.25 -19.65
N GLU A 43 3.86 -35.71 -18.73
CA GLU A 43 5.09 -36.32 -18.16
C GLU A 43 6.21 -36.63 -19.18
N ALA A 44 6.07 -36.17 -20.43
CA ALA A 44 7.05 -36.43 -21.48
C ALA A 44 8.42 -35.80 -21.21
N ASN A 45 9.50 -36.52 -21.55
CA ASN A 45 10.86 -35.99 -21.50
C ASN A 45 11.27 -35.34 -22.84
N LEU A 46 11.02 -34.04 -22.93
CA LEU A 46 11.38 -33.20 -24.06
C LEU A 46 12.62 -32.33 -23.76
N HIS A 47 13.42 -32.67 -22.75
CA HIS A 47 14.61 -31.90 -22.37
C HIS A 47 15.49 -31.56 -23.58
N GLY A 48 15.83 -30.27 -23.71
CA GLY A 48 16.70 -29.77 -24.78
C GLY A 48 16.15 -29.87 -26.21
N ALA A 49 14.91 -30.32 -26.39
CA ALA A 49 14.31 -30.46 -27.72
C ALA A 49 14.19 -29.11 -28.45
N ASN A 50 14.32 -29.15 -29.77
CA ASN A 50 14.00 -28.03 -30.65
C ASN A 50 12.54 -28.13 -31.08
N LEU A 51 11.68 -27.29 -30.50
CA LEU A 51 10.27 -27.10 -30.80
C LEU A 51 10.02 -25.70 -31.40
N CYS A 52 11.05 -25.07 -31.97
CA CYS A 52 10.94 -23.75 -32.59
C CYS A 52 9.85 -23.77 -33.66
N GLU A 53 8.94 -22.79 -33.63
CA GLU A 53 7.79 -22.68 -34.53
C GLU A 53 6.83 -23.90 -34.55
N ALA A 54 6.95 -24.83 -33.59
CA ALA A 54 6.08 -25.99 -33.52
C ALA A 54 4.63 -25.58 -33.17
N ASN A 55 3.65 -26.29 -33.72
CA ASN A 55 2.25 -26.09 -33.42
C ASN A 55 1.79 -27.07 -32.33
N LEU A 56 1.66 -26.58 -31.10
CA LEU A 56 1.32 -27.32 -29.87
C LEU A 56 -0.04 -26.87 -29.30
N PHE A 57 -0.96 -26.42 -30.17
CA PHE A 57 -2.27 -25.96 -29.75
C PHE A 57 -3.06 -27.10 -29.09
N HIS A 58 -3.71 -26.85 -27.94
CA HIS A 58 -4.42 -27.85 -27.14
C HIS A 58 -3.60 -29.09 -26.72
N THR A 59 -2.26 -29.04 -26.81
CA THR A 59 -1.41 -30.16 -26.41
C THR A 59 -1.38 -30.27 -24.88
N ASN A 60 -1.49 -31.50 -24.36
CA ASN A 60 -1.28 -31.77 -22.95
C ASN A 60 0.22 -31.98 -22.70
N LEU A 61 0.86 -31.05 -22.01
CA LEU A 61 2.26 -31.06 -21.57
C LEU A 61 2.36 -31.03 -20.03
N LYS A 62 1.30 -31.44 -19.34
CA LYS A 62 1.26 -31.45 -17.88
C LYS A 62 2.42 -32.26 -17.31
N LYS A 63 3.17 -31.70 -16.37
CA LYS A 63 4.38 -32.31 -15.78
C LYS A 63 5.50 -32.68 -16.76
N ALA A 64 5.42 -32.25 -18.02
CA ALA A 64 6.45 -32.55 -19.00
C ALA A 64 7.78 -31.89 -18.61
N ASN A 65 8.90 -32.55 -18.92
CA ASN A 65 10.22 -31.96 -18.81
C ASN A 65 10.56 -31.23 -20.12
N LEU A 66 10.35 -29.92 -20.13
CA LEU A 66 10.66 -28.99 -21.21
C LEU A 66 11.88 -28.12 -20.89
N SER A 67 12.70 -28.51 -19.93
CA SER A 67 13.86 -27.70 -19.53
C SER A 67 14.85 -27.58 -20.68
N LYS A 68 15.39 -26.36 -20.87
CA LYS A 68 16.31 -26.00 -21.97
C LYS A 68 15.76 -26.24 -23.38
N THR A 69 14.44 -26.37 -23.55
CA THR A 69 13.84 -26.49 -24.89
C THR A 69 13.88 -25.16 -25.63
N ASP A 70 13.93 -25.23 -26.95
CA ASP A 70 13.64 -24.09 -27.81
C ASP A 70 12.18 -24.17 -28.26
N LEU A 71 11.32 -23.36 -27.66
CA LEU A 71 9.91 -23.16 -27.98
C LEU A 71 9.69 -21.78 -28.63
N SER A 72 10.75 -21.13 -29.13
CA SER A 72 10.61 -19.81 -29.73
C SER A 72 9.60 -19.84 -30.87
N LYS A 73 8.68 -18.87 -30.87
CA LYS A 73 7.56 -18.76 -31.81
C LYS A 73 6.62 -19.98 -31.89
N ALA A 74 6.71 -20.91 -30.94
CA ALA A 74 5.79 -22.04 -30.89
C ALA A 74 4.36 -21.58 -30.60
N ASN A 75 3.38 -22.30 -31.13
CA ASN A 75 1.97 -22.07 -30.85
C ASN A 75 1.50 -23.00 -29.73
N LEU A 76 1.45 -22.51 -28.50
CA LEU A 76 0.98 -23.18 -27.28
C LEU A 76 -0.44 -22.71 -26.89
N PHE A 77 -1.24 -22.24 -27.84
CA PHE A 77 -2.62 -21.81 -27.60
C PHE A 77 -3.43 -22.90 -26.90
N HIS A 78 -4.01 -22.59 -25.73
CA HIS A 78 -4.72 -23.56 -24.88
C HIS A 78 -3.94 -24.83 -24.49
N ALA A 79 -2.59 -24.81 -24.52
CA ALA A 79 -1.82 -25.95 -24.03
C ALA A 79 -1.89 -26.06 -22.49
N ASP A 80 -1.92 -27.29 -21.98
CA ASP A 80 -1.78 -27.55 -20.54
C ASP A 80 -0.31 -27.83 -20.22
N LEU A 81 0.38 -26.86 -19.62
CA LEU A 81 1.75 -26.94 -19.12
C LEU A 81 1.78 -26.96 -17.59
N SER A 82 0.67 -27.32 -16.93
CA SER A 82 0.59 -27.34 -15.47
C SER A 82 1.67 -28.26 -14.90
N GLU A 83 2.36 -27.81 -13.85
CA GLU A 83 3.47 -28.53 -13.19
C GLU A 83 4.66 -28.85 -14.12
N ALA A 84 4.71 -28.33 -15.36
CA ALA A 84 5.79 -28.60 -16.29
C ALA A 84 7.11 -27.94 -15.85
N ASN A 85 8.23 -28.59 -16.19
CA ASN A 85 9.57 -28.05 -15.97
C ASN A 85 10.04 -27.30 -17.23
N LEU A 86 9.97 -25.98 -17.22
CA LEU A 86 10.39 -25.06 -18.29
C LEU A 86 11.67 -24.29 -17.95
N ARG A 87 12.46 -24.78 -17.00
CA ARG A 87 13.69 -24.10 -16.56
C ARG A 87 14.61 -23.84 -17.75
N TYR A 88 15.06 -22.60 -17.89
CA TYR A 88 15.94 -22.16 -18.99
C TYR A 88 15.39 -22.41 -20.40
N ALA A 89 14.09 -22.62 -20.56
CA ALA A 89 13.48 -22.76 -21.88
C ALA A 89 13.43 -21.40 -22.61
N ASN A 90 13.55 -21.45 -23.93
CA ASN A 90 13.37 -20.28 -24.80
C ASN A 90 11.93 -20.30 -25.35
N LEU A 91 11.07 -19.38 -24.91
CA LEU A 91 9.71 -19.16 -25.42
C LEU A 91 9.58 -17.75 -26.04
N ILE A 92 10.65 -17.18 -26.57
CA ILE A 92 10.63 -15.86 -27.21
C ILE A 92 9.56 -15.86 -28.31
N GLU A 93 8.69 -14.84 -28.29
CA GLU A 93 7.60 -14.66 -29.27
C GLU A 93 6.62 -15.85 -29.36
N ALA A 94 6.62 -16.78 -28.39
CA ALA A 94 5.67 -17.88 -28.37
C ALA A 94 4.23 -17.40 -28.12
N ASN A 95 3.26 -18.13 -28.68
CA ASN A 95 1.84 -17.90 -28.43
C ASN A 95 1.34 -18.83 -27.30
N LEU A 96 1.14 -18.29 -26.11
CA LEU A 96 0.61 -18.94 -24.91
C LEU A 96 -0.78 -18.38 -24.53
N HIS A 97 -1.54 -17.81 -25.48
CA HIS A 97 -2.92 -17.38 -25.24
C HIS A 97 -3.71 -18.53 -24.59
N ASP A 98 -4.38 -18.23 -23.47
CA ASP A 98 -5.20 -19.17 -22.71
C ASP A 98 -4.49 -20.49 -22.29
N ALA A 99 -3.15 -20.49 -22.21
CA ALA A 99 -2.38 -21.63 -21.76
C ALA A 99 -2.41 -21.76 -20.22
N GLN A 100 -2.35 -23.00 -19.72
CA GLN A 100 -2.32 -23.30 -18.29
C GLN A 100 -0.90 -23.63 -17.86
N LEU A 101 -0.30 -22.82 -16.98
CA LEU A 101 1.05 -22.96 -16.44
C LEU A 101 1.05 -22.99 -14.90
N GLY A 102 -0.07 -23.41 -14.29
CA GLY A 102 -0.18 -23.52 -12.84
C GLY A 102 0.91 -24.44 -12.27
N GLN A 103 1.62 -23.97 -11.24
CA GLN A 103 2.74 -24.68 -10.60
C GLN A 103 3.91 -25.03 -11.54
N ALA A 104 3.95 -24.49 -12.76
CA ALA A 104 5.07 -24.72 -13.67
C ALA A 104 6.35 -24.05 -13.16
N ASN A 105 7.50 -24.62 -13.53
CA ASN A 105 8.80 -24.08 -13.17
C ASN A 105 9.47 -23.41 -14.38
N LEU A 106 9.38 -22.10 -14.45
CA LEU A 106 9.95 -21.23 -15.49
C LEU A 106 11.22 -20.50 -15.03
N LEU A 107 11.94 -21.02 -14.03
CA LEU A 107 13.20 -20.42 -13.55
C LEU A 107 14.11 -20.08 -14.73
N SER A 108 14.43 -18.80 -14.86
CA SER A 108 15.32 -18.26 -15.89
C SER A 108 14.95 -18.63 -17.33
N ALA A 109 13.65 -18.87 -17.60
CA ALA A 109 13.14 -19.00 -18.95
C ALA A 109 13.09 -17.63 -19.65
N ASP A 110 13.13 -17.62 -20.98
CA ASP A 110 12.93 -16.39 -21.78
C ASP A 110 11.57 -16.42 -22.46
N LEU A 111 10.65 -15.58 -21.99
CA LEU A 111 9.32 -15.36 -22.57
C LEU A 111 9.20 -13.95 -23.15
N SER A 112 10.32 -13.31 -23.51
CA SER A 112 10.28 -11.96 -24.07
C SER A 112 9.43 -11.91 -25.33
N LYS A 113 8.59 -10.88 -25.42
CA LYS A 113 7.60 -10.66 -26.50
C LYS A 113 6.55 -11.78 -26.68
N ALA A 114 6.49 -12.77 -25.80
CA ALA A 114 5.49 -13.82 -25.88
C ALA A 114 4.07 -13.25 -25.71
N GLN A 115 3.10 -13.91 -26.31
CA GLN A 115 1.69 -13.56 -26.22
C GLN A 115 1.00 -14.47 -25.21
N MET A 116 0.59 -13.94 -24.06
CA MET A 116 0.08 -14.66 -22.89
C MET A 116 -1.24 -14.04 -22.40
N PHE A 117 -2.08 -13.55 -23.31
CA PHE A 117 -3.39 -13.03 -22.91
C PHE A 117 -4.19 -14.15 -22.23
N ASN A 118 -4.70 -13.84 -21.04
CA ASN A 118 -5.49 -14.76 -20.21
C ASN A 118 -4.79 -16.11 -19.88
N ALA A 119 -3.45 -16.16 -19.91
CA ALA A 119 -2.70 -17.33 -19.47
C ALA A 119 -2.67 -17.44 -17.93
N GLU A 120 -2.61 -18.66 -17.41
CA GLU A 120 -2.66 -18.94 -15.98
C GLU A 120 -1.31 -19.42 -15.45
N PHE A 121 -0.77 -18.78 -14.41
CA PHE A 121 0.52 -19.05 -13.77
C PHE A 121 0.38 -19.21 -12.25
N VAL A 122 -0.78 -19.68 -11.77
CA VAL A 122 -1.06 -19.80 -10.34
C VAL A 122 0.01 -20.68 -9.67
N ASP A 123 0.63 -20.19 -8.59
CA ASP A 123 1.74 -20.86 -7.88
C ASP A 123 2.98 -21.21 -8.76
N ALA A 124 3.15 -20.58 -9.93
CA ALA A 124 4.30 -20.85 -10.80
C ALA A 124 5.60 -20.22 -10.25
N ASN A 125 6.72 -20.88 -10.53
CA ASN A 125 8.05 -20.34 -10.25
C ASN A 125 8.59 -19.62 -11.49
N LEU A 126 8.63 -18.29 -11.44
CA LEU A 126 9.10 -17.38 -12.48
C LEU A 126 10.35 -16.59 -12.01
N LEU A 127 11.10 -17.12 -11.05
CA LEU A 127 12.33 -16.49 -10.55
C LEU A 127 13.30 -16.22 -11.72
N ASN A 128 13.82 -15.00 -11.81
CA ASN A 128 14.76 -14.57 -12.86
C ASN A 128 14.25 -14.75 -14.31
N VAL A 129 12.94 -14.80 -14.52
CA VAL A 129 12.36 -14.94 -15.87
C VAL A 129 12.52 -13.65 -16.68
N ASN A 130 12.71 -13.77 -18.00
CA ASN A 130 12.62 -12.64 -18.92
C ASN A 130 11.21 -12.57 -19.54
N LEU A 131 10.43 -11.57 -19.15
CA LEU A 131 9.08 -11.27 -19.66
C LEU A 131 9.04 -9.89 -20.36
N SER A 132 10.19 -9.37 -20.77
CA SER A 132 10.27 -8.04 -21.40
C SER A 132 9.42 -7.96 -22.67
N GLN A 133 8.67 -6.87 -22.82
CA GLN A 133 7.76 -6.60 -23.93
C GLN A 133 6.67 -7.67 -24.15
N ALA A 134 6.47 -8.58 -23.19
CA ALA A 134 5.47 -9.62 -23.32
C ALA A 134 4.05 -9.07 -23.12
N ASN A 135 3.08 -9.68 -23.79
CA ASN A 135 1.67 -9.31 -23.68
C ASN A 135 0.95 -10.27 -22.73
N MET A 136 0.80 -9.87 -21.47
CA MET A 136 0.18 -10.64 -20.37
C MET A 136 -1.13 -9.99 -19.91
N LYS A 137 -1.83 -9.31 -20.81
CA LYS A 137 -3.11 -8.69 -20.49
C LYS A 137 -4.10 -9.74 -19.99
N MET A 138 -4.74 -9.47 -18.85
CA MET A 138 -5.67 -10.39 -18.17
C MET A 138 -5.07 -11.74 -17.74
N ALA A 139 -3.74 -11.89 -17.74
CA ALA A 139 -3.09 -13.09 -17.22
C ALA A 139 -3.26 -13.21 -15.69
N ILE A 140 -3.22 -14.44 -15.18
CA ILE A 140 -3.44 -14.76 -13.77
C ILE A 140 -2.14 -15.31 -13.19
N PHE A 141 -1.47 -14.55 -12.33
CA PHE A 141 -0.21 -14.90 -11.67
C PHE A 141 -0.36 -15.20 -10.18
N LYS A 142 -1.58 -15.31 -9.65
CA LYS A 142 -1.84 -15.42 -8.21
C LYS A 142 -0.86 -16.38 -7.49
N MET A 143 -0.23 -15.90 -6.41
CA MET A 143 0.76 -16.64 -5.61
C MET A 143 2.05 -17.05 -6.34
N ALA A 144 2.31 -16.55 -7.54
CA ALA A 144 3.53 -16.85 -8.28
C ALA A 144 4.76 -16.13 -7.71
N ILE A 145 5.93 -16.70 -7.98
CA ILE A 145 7.24 -16.16 -7.59
C ILE A 145 7.87 -15.48 -8.81
N LEU A 146 7.81 -14.16 -8.90
CA LEU A 146 8.40 -13.31 -9.96
C LEU A 146 9.61 -12.50 -9.47
N ARG A 147 10.28 -12.95 -8.42
CA ARG A 147 11.50 -12.32 -7.90
C ARG A 147 12.53 -12.12 -9.02
N GLU A 148 13.15 -10.94 -9.04
CA GLU A 148 14.20 -10.58 -10.01
C GLU A 148 13.76 -10.74 -11.50
N ALA A 149 12.45 -10.82 -11.78
CA ALA A 149 11.94 -10.94 -13.14
C ALA A 149 12.16 -9.64 -13.93
N ASN A 150 12.45 -9.78 -15.23
CA ASN A 150 12.48 -8.65 -16.16
C ASN A 150 11.11 -8.50 -16.83
N LEU A 151 10.34 -7.50 -16.41
CA LEU A 151 9.00 -7.15 -16.92
C LEU A 151 9.03 -5.81 -17.67
N THR A 152 10.19 -5.40 -18.18
CA THR A 152 10.35 -4.11 -18.87
C THR A 152 9.43 -4.00 -20.07
N GLU A 153 8.69 -2.89 -20.15
CA GLU A 153 7.73 -2.59 -21.22
C GLU A 153 6.66 -3.68 -21.44
N ALA A 154 6.44 -4.56 -20.46
CA ALA A 154 5.42 -5.59 -20.53
C ALA A 154 4.01 -5.02 -20.37
N ASN A 155 3.03 -5.66 -21.01
CA ASN A 155 1.62 -5.33 -20.84
C ASN A 155 0.97 -6.30 -19.84
N LEU A 156 0.76 -5.82 -18.61
CA LEU A 156 0.09 -6.51 -17.50
C LEU A 156 -1.29 -5.88 -17.21
N SER A 157 -1.87 -5.14 -18.16
CA SER A 157 -3.15 -4.49 -17.93
C SER A 157 -4.22 -5.52 -17.56
N LYS A 158 -4.96 -5.24 -16.48
CA LYS A 158 -5.99 -6.14 -15.91
C LYS A 158 -5.49 -7.52 -15.46
N ALA A 159 -4.18 -7.74 -15.33
CA ALA A 159 -3.64 -8.99 -14.80
C ALA A 159 -3.94 -9.14 -13.30
N ASP A 160 -4.08 -10.38 -12.83
CA ASP A 160 -4.16 -10.69 -11.39
C ASP A 160 -2.80 -11.17 -10.88
N LEU A 161 -2.08 -10.28 -10.22
CA LEU A 161 -0.80 -10.48 -9.56
C LEU A 161 -0.96 -10.52 -8.03
N SER A 162 -2.15 -10.83 -7.52
CA SER A 162 -2.38 -10.88 -6.08
C SER A 162 -1.50 -11.94 -5.40
N TRP A 163 -1.01 -11.63 -4.21
CA TRP A 163 -0.15 -12.52 -3.41
C TRP A 163 1.17 -12.93 -4.08
N CYS A 164 1.58 -12.25 -5.16
CA CYS A 164 2.85 -12.54 -5.83
C CYS A 164 4.04 -12.02 -5.05
N ASP A 165 5.17 -12.72 -5.16
CA ASP A 165 6.48 -12.18 -4.79
C ASP A 165 7.15 -11.61 -6.03
N LEU A 166 7.11 -10.28 -6.19
CA LEU A 166 7.74 -9.52 -7.27
C LEU A 166 9.07 -8.89 -6.82
N SER A 167 9.58 -9.20 -5.62
CA SER A 167 10.69 -8.47 -5.02
C SER A 167 11.93 -8.39 -5.94
N GLY A 168 12.49 -7.19 -6.07
CA GLY A 168 13.63 -6.90 -6.95
C GLY A 168 13.36 -6.99 -8.46
N SER A 169 12.11 -7.16 -8.89
CA SER A 169 11.77 -7.21 -10.32
C SER A 169 11.91 -5.84 -11.01
N ASN A 170 12.08 -5.88 -12.34
CA ASN A 170 12.16 -4.69 -13.17
C ASN A 170 10.88 -4.51 -13.99
N LEU A 171 10.02 -3.60 -13.56
CA LEU A 171 8.75 -3.19 -14.16
C LEU A 171 8.86 -1.85 -14.91
N THR A 172 10.07 -1.44 -15.33
CA THR A 172 10.28 -0.16 -16.02
C THR A 172 9.36 -0.05 -17.23
N LYS A 173 8.55 1.03 -17.28
CA LYS A 173 7.55 1.32 -18.32
C LYS A 173 6.49 0.21 -18.54
N ALA A 174 6.31 -0.71 -17.60
CA ALA A 174 5.26 -1.70 -17.69
C ALA A 174 3.87 -1.05 -17.65
N ASP A 175 2.91 -1.64 -18.36
CA ASP A 175 1.50 -1.24 -18.31
C ASP A 175 0.76 -2.12 -17.30
N LEU A 176 0.43 -1.58 -16.13
CA LEU A 176 -0.25 -2.25 -15.03
C LEU A 176 -1.65 -1.67 -14.79
N ASN A 177 -2.21 -0.97 -15.79
CA ASN A 177 -3.51 -0.32 -15.64
C ASN A 177 -4.59 -1.35 -15.26
N SER A 178 -5.35 -1.04 -14.21
CA SER A 178 -6.41 -1.89 -13.63
C SER A 178 -5.93 -3.30 -13.20
N ALA A 179 -4.62 -3.51 -13.01
CA ALA A 179 -4.09 -4.77 -12.50
C ALA A 179 -4.38 -4.94 -11.01
N ASN A 180 -4.50 -6.18 -10.55
CA ASN A 180 -4.63 -6.52 -9.14
C ASN A 180 -3.28 -6.94 -8.57
N LEU A 181 -2.71 -6.14 -7.67
CA LEU A 181 -1.46 -6.38 -6.94
C LEU A 181 -1.71 -6.49 -5.43
N SER A 182 -2.93 -6.86 -5.02
CA SER A 182 -3.27 -6.97 -3.60
C SER A 182 -2.40 -8.00 -2.90
N ASP A 183 -1.89 -7.64 -1.72
CA ASP A 183 -1.02 -8.50 -0.89
C ASP A 183 0.26 -8.99 -1.59
N ALA A 184 0.68 -8.33 -2.68
CA ALA A 184 1.93 -8.65 -3.37
C ALA A 184 3.14 -7.99 -2.70
N ASP A 185 4.29 -8.65 -2.74
CA ASP A 185 5.58 -8.07 -2.33
C ASP A 185 6.30 -7.47 -3.55
N LEU A 186 6.37 -6.14 -3.60
CA LEU A 186 7.10 -5.35 -4.60
C LEU A 186 8.32 -4.65 -4.00
N SER A 187 8.86 -5.16 -2.89
CA SER A 187 10.05 -4.57 -2.26
C SER A 187 11.21 -4.53 -3.25
N TRP A 188 11.92 -3.40 -3.31
CA TRP A 188 13.07 -3.19 -4.21
C TRP A 188 12.75 -3.24 -5.71
N CYS A 189 11.49 -3.22 -6.12
CA CYS A 189 11.10 -3.20 -7.52
C CYS A 189 11.46 -1.87 -8.20
N ASN A 190 11.89 -1.94 -9.46
CA ASN A 190 11.98 -0.76 -10.31
C ASN A 190 10.70 -0.62 -11.14
N MET A 191 9.82 0.33 -10.79
CA MET A 191 8.59 0.67 -11.51
C MET A 191 8.71 2.02 -12.23
N THR A 192 9.93 2.42 -12.61
CA THR A 192 10.17 3.71 -13.28
C THR A 192 9.31 3.84 -14.54
N GLY A 193 8.45 4.86 -14.58
CA GLY A 193 7.58 5.15 -15.72
C GLY A 193 6.46 4.13 -15.94
N ALA A 194 6.20 3.25 -14.97
CA ALA A 194 5.09 2.31 -15.04
C ALA A 194 3.74 3.04 -15.03
N LYS A 195 2.75 2.49 -15.74
CA LYS A 195 1.37 2.97 -15.72
C LYS A 195 0.58 2.20 -14.67
N LEU A 196 0.16 2.87 -13.61
CA LEU A 196 -0.48 2.26 -12.42
C LEU A 196 -1.90 2.79 -12.21
N ASN A 197 -2.58 3.22 -13.27
CA ASN A 197 -3.92 3.78 -13.14
C ASN A 197 -4.91 2.68 -12.76
N GLU A 198 -5.75 2.94 -11.77
CA GLU A 198 -6.76 2.01 -11.24
C GLU A 198 -6.17 0.67 -10.74
N THR A 199 -4.86 0.60 -10.53
CA THR A 199 -4.19 -0.58 -9.99
C THR A 199 -4.55 -0.77 -8.52
N ASN A 200 -4.77 -2.02 -8.10
CA ASN A 200 -5.06 -2.34 -6.72
C ASN A 200 -3.81 -2.81 -5.97
N PHE A 201 -3.29 -2.00 -5.04
CA PHE A 201 -2.17 -2.35 -4.15
C PHE A 201 -2.63 -2.61 -2.71
N THR A 202 -3.89 -3.02 -2.51
CA THR A 202 -4.40 -3.26 -1.15
C THR A 202 -3.53 -4.27 -0.41
N GLY A 203 -2.96 -3.90 0.73
CA GLY A 203 -2.09 -4.80 1.51
C GLY A 203 -0.71 -5.09 0.91
N ALA A 204 -0.36 -4.47 -0.23
CA ALA A 204 0.91 -4.71 -0.89
C ALA A 204 2.09 -4.03 -0.17
N THR A 205 3.28 -4.60 -0.33
CA THR A 205 4.53 -4.04 0.20
C THR A 205 5.37 -3.46 -0.93
N LEU A 206 5.71 -2.18 -0.85
CA LEU A 206 6.53 -1.47 -1.85
C LEU A 206 7.82 -0.90 -1.22
N ASN A 207 8.35 -1.53 -0.17
CA ASN A 207 9.51 -1.02 0.54
C ASN A 207 10.70 -0.79 -0.42
N ALA A 208 11.23 0.43 -0.44
CA ALA A 208 12.35 0.83 -1.29
C ALA A 208 12.13 0.60 -2.80
N ALA A 209 10.88 0.56 -3.25
CA ALA A 209 10.55 0.51 -4.67
C ALA A 209 10.77 1.88 -5.34
N ASP A 210 11.08 1.87 -6.64
CA ASP A 210 11.23 3.08 -7.45
C ASP A 210 9.98 3.37 -8.27
N LEU A 211 9.23 4.41 -7.90
CA LEU A 211 8.04 4.92 -8.58
C LEU A 211 8.33 6.21 -9.37
N SER A 212 9.59 6.54 -9.65
CA SER A 212 9.95 7.69 -10.48
C SER A 212 9.19 7.66 -11.80
N LEU A 213 8.66 8.79 -12.29
CA LEU A 213 7.86 8.87 -13.52
C LEU A 213 6.52 8.07 -13.53
N ALA A 214 6.18 7.35 -12.46
CA ALA A 214 4.98 6.51 -12.46
C ALA A 214 3.69 7.35 -12.41
N LEU A 215 2.64 6.84 -13.06
CA LEU A 215 1.32 7.45 -13.10
C LEU A 215 0.35 6.65 -12.23
N LEU A 216 -0.09 7.22 -11.12
CA LEU A 216 -0.99 6.62 -10.14
C LEU A 216 -2.32 7.39 -10.10
N GLN A 217 -3.19 7.16 -11.08
CA GLN A 217 -4.53 7.73 -11.10
C GLN A 217 -5.57 6.71 -10.65
N GLY A 218 -6.36 7.02 -9.61
CA GLY A 218 -7.42 6.12 -9.13
C GLY A 218 -6.90 4.84 -8.47
N THR A 219 -5.60 4.78 -8.17
CA THR A 219 -4.92 3.61 -7.58
C THR A 219 -5.43 3.36 -6.16
N VAL A 220 -5.65 2.09 -5.80
CA VAL A 220 -6.04 1.70 -4.44
C VAL A 220 -4.78 1.41 -3.64
N LEU A 221 -4.47 2.26 -2.68
CA LEU A 221 -3.28 2.22 -1.82
C LEU A 221 -3.71 2.00 -0.35
N GLU A 222 -4.71 1.15 -0.13
CA GLU A 222 -5.26 0.84 1.19
C GLU A 222 -4.42 -0.21 1.92
N SER A 223 -3.99 0.06 3.16
CA SER A 223 -3.12 -0.85 3.92
C SER A 223 -1.79 -1.18 3.22
N VAL A 224 -1.35 -0.33 2.29
CA VAL A 224 -0.09 -0.49 1.56
C VAL A 224 1.10 -0.05 2.42
N GLU A 225 2.25 -0.70 2.23
CA GLU A 225 3.53 -0.27 2.83
C GLU A 225 4.41 0.41 1.77
N LEU A 226 4.29 1.74 1.62
CA LEU A 226 5.11 2.59 0.74
C LEU A 226 6.34 3.14 1.47
N THR A 227 7.05 2.32 2.24
CA THR A 227 8.19 2.80 3.03
C THR A 227 9.45 2.99 2.18
N ASN A 228 10.19 4.08 2.38
CA ASN A 228 11.42 4.42 1.63
C ASN A 228 11.28 4.41 0.09
N VAL A 229 10.06 4.59 -0.42
CA VAL A 229 9.80 4.59 -1.86
C VAL A 229 10.47 5.80 -2.51
N ILE A 230 11.04 5.59 -3.69
CA ILE A 230 11.64 6.65 -4.49
C ILE A 230 10.56 7.24 -5.39
N VAL A 231 10.39 8.56 -5.32
CA VAL A 231 9.45 9.33 -6.16
C VAL A 231 10.12 10.61 -6.65
N ASP A 232 9.75 11.08 -7.85
CA ASP A 232 10.30 12.29 -8.46
C ASP A 232 9.21 13.32 -8.82
N ALA A 233 9.63 14.49 -9.32
CA ALA A 233 8.75 15.60 -9.72
C ALA A 233 7.79 15.27 -10.88
N ARG A 234 7.86 14.06 -11.42
CA ARG A 234 7.01 13.56 -12.51
C ARG A 234 6.17 12.36 -12.08
N THR A 235 6.48 11.73 -10.93
CA THR A 235 5.55 10.80 -10.27
C THR A 235 4.27 11.53 -9.92
N TYR A 236 3.13 11.01 -10.38
CA TYR A 236 1.83 11.68 -10.27
C TYR A 236 0.82 10.82 -9.52
N PHE A 237 0.28 11.36 -8.43
CA PHE A 237 -0.79 10.76 -7.63
C PHE A 237 -2.09 11.56 -7.82
N SER A 238 -3.18 10.89 -8.19
CA SER A 238 -4.47 11.55 -8.36
C SER A 238 -5.64 10.62 -8.09
N GLY A 239 -6.43 10.94 -7.05
CA GLY A 239 -7.63 10.16 -6.71
C GLY A 239 -7.29 8.80 -6.13
N CYS A 240 -6.12 8.71 -5.49
CA CYS A 240 -5.67 7.48 -4.85
C CYS A 240 -6.43 7.25 -3.55
N LYS A 241 -6.77 5.99 -3.26
CA LYS A 241 -7.47 5.62 -2.02
C LYS A 241 -6.46 5.20 -0.96
N PHE A 242 -6.56 5.78 0.23
CA PHE A 242 -5.72 5.45 1.37
C PHE A 242 -6.58 5.14 2.59
N ASN A 243 -6.04 4.37 3.52
CA ASN A 243 -6.67 4.15 4.82
C ASN A 243 -5.66 4.33 5.95
N LYS A 244 -6.13 4.20 7.20
CA LYS A 244 -5.34 4.40 8.41
C LYS A 244 -4.18 3.41 8.64
N LYS A 245 -4.09 2.35 7.81
CA LYS A 245 -3.04 1.34 7.82
C LYS A 245 -1.98 1.59 6.74
N SER A 246 -2.27 2.44 5.74
CA SER A 246 -1.32 2.80 4.69
C SER A 246 -0.13 3.56 5.29
N ASP A 247 1.08 3.04 5.11
CA ASP A 247 2.34 3.60 5.59
C ASP A 247 3.12 4.19 4.41
N ALA A 248 3.68 5.38 4.55
CA ALA A 248 4.59 5.99 3.57
C ALA A 248 5.85 6.59 4.23
N THR A 249 6.21 6.11 5.41
CA THR A 249 7.35 6.61 6.18
C THR A 249 8.67 6.44 5.42
N GLY A 250 9.54 7.45 5.49
CA GLY A 250 10.79 7.48 4.73
C GLY A 250 10.64 7.86 3.25
N THR A 251 9.42 8.00 2.74
CA THR A 251 9.16 8.40 1.36
C THR A 251 9.10 9.91 1.23
N ALA A 252 9.87 10.46 0.29
CA ALA A 252 9.93 11.90 0.04
C ALA A 252 8.72 12.41 -0.75
N LEU A 253 7.48 12.16 -0.29
CA LEU A 253 6.25 12.45 -1.04
C LEU A 253 6.15 13.90 -1.56
N ARG A 254 6.75 14.86 -0.87
CA ARG A 254 6.77 16.27 -1.30
C ARG A 254 7.49 16.52 -2.63
N THR A 255 8.32 15.59 -3.10
CA THR A 255 8.93 15.69 -4.43
C THR A 255 7.97 15.26 -5.53
N ALA A 256 6.93 14.49 -5.23
CA ALA A 256 5.94 14.02 -6.20
C ALA A 256 4.84 15.05 -6.44
N ARG A 257 4.16 14.93 -7.59
CA ARG A 257 2.98 15.74 -7.91
C ARG A 257 1.72 15.07 -7.38
N PHE A 258 0.92 15.84 -6.65
CA PHE A 258 -0.39 15.43 -6.18
C PHE A 258 -1.48 16.32 -6.78
N ASN A 259 -2.63 15.75 -7.08
CA ASN A 259 -3.84 16.53 -7.33
C ASN A 259 -4.31 17.18 -6.00
N PRO A 260 -4.62 18.50 -5.92
CA PRO A 260 -4.42 19.31 -4.72
C PRO A 260 -5.27 19.01 -3.46
N ILE A 261 -6.24 18.10 -3.47
CA ILE A 261 -7.34 18.20 -2.49
C ILE A 261 -7.29 17.15 -1.35
N THR A 262 -6.75 15.94 -1.54
CA THR A 262 -6.93 14.87 -0.50
C THR A 262 -5.72 14.00 -0.19
N ASP A 263 -4.95 13.62 -1.20
CA ASP A 263 -4.11 12.42 -1.12
C ASP A 263 -2.83 12.65 -0.27
N LEU A 264 -2.13 13.76 -0.51
CA LEU A 264 -0.91 14.08 0.24
C LEU A 264 -1.17 14.32 1.72
N SER A 265 -2.20 15.12 2.03
CA SER A 265 -2.54 15.47 3.43
C SER A 265 -2.82 14.23 4.28
N TYR A 266 -3.51 13.24 3.69
CA TYR A 266 -3.85 11.99 4.37
C TYR A 266 -2.61 11.12 4.64
N LEU A 267 -1.74 10.95 3.64
CA LEU A 267 -0.48 10.21 3.81
C LEU A 267 0.43 10.87 4.84
N GLU A 268 0.57 12.20 4.81
CA GLU A 268 1.35 12.92 5.80
C GLU A 268 0.80 12.78 7.21
N TRP A 269 -0.53 12.73 7.35
CA TRP A 269 -1.17 12.44 8.63
C TRP A 269 -0.84 11.03 9.12
N ASN A 270 -0.94 10.00 8.26
CA ASN A 270 -0.57 8.62 8.61
C ASN A 270 0.89 8.52 9.06
N MET A 271 1.82 9.13 8.31
CA MET A 271 3.24 9.17 8.66
C MET A 271 3.46 9.79 10.04
N ARG A 272 2.84 10.96 10.31
CA ARG A 272 2.93 11.61 11.63
C ARG A 272 2.45 10.69 12.74
N ARG A 273 1.29 10.05 12.53
CA ARG A 273 0.70 9.13 13.51
C ARG A 273 1.62 7.95 13.82
N GLN A 274 2.13 7.26 12.80
CA GLN A 274 3.02 6.11 12.99
C GLN A 274 4.34 6.49 13.68
N MET A 275 4.95 7.62 13.30
CA MET A 275 6.15 8.14 13.96
C MET A 275 5.91 8.36 15.46
N TRP A 276 4.75 8.92 15.83
CA TRP A 276 4.39 9.13 17.22
C TRP A 276 4.07 7.83 17.95
N GLU A 277 3.33 6.91 17.33
CA GLU A 277 3.03 5.59 17.88
C GLU A 277 4.33 4.83 18.24
N LYS A 278 5.33 4.86 17.35
CA LYS A 278 6.67 4.30 17.62
C LYS A 278 7.37 5.03 18.77
N LYS A 279 7.43 6.36 18.70
CA LYS A 279 8.10 7.18 19.71
C LYS A 279 7.49 7.01 21.11
N TYR A 280 6.19 6.78 21.22
CA TYR A 280 5.53 6.53 22.50
C TYR A 280 6.08 5.31 23.22
N GLN A 281 6.40 4.25 22.49
CA GLN A 281 6.91 3.00 23.07
C GLN A 281 8.23 3.23 23.82
N GLU A 282 9.05 4.18 23.34
CA GLU A 282 10.36 4.53 23.89
C GLU A 282 10.29 5.53 25.07
N MET A 283 9.14 6.17 25.30
CA MET A 283 9.01 7.25 26.29
C MET A 283 8.67 6.77 27.72
N PRO A 284 9.15 7.48 28.76
CA PRO A 284 8.65 7.33 30.13
C PRO A 284 7.13 7.62 30.23
N VAL A 285 6.44 6.90 31.12
CA VAL A 285 4.97 6.89 31.24
C VAL A 285 4.36 8.29 31.35
N VAL A 286 4.93 9.17 32.19
CA VAL A 286 4.39 10.53 32.41
C VAL A 286 4.46 11.38 31.14
N LYS A 287 5.59 11.35 30.42
CA LYS A 287 5.75 12.07 29.16
C LYS A 287 4.83 11.51 28.07
N ARG A 288 4.70 10.18 28.01
CA ARG A 288 3.80 9.49 27.07
C ARG A 288 2.37 9.97 27.23
N TRP A 289 1.85 10.03 28.45
CA TRP A 289 0.48 10.50 28.73
C TRP A 289 0.24 11.93 28.27
N ALA A 290 1.12 12.87 28.65
CA ALA A 290 0.97 14.27 28.28
C ALA A 290 0.95 14.47 26.76
N ILE A 291 1.85 13.79 26.05
CA ILE A 291 1.99 13.91 24.60
C ILE A 291 0.82 13.20 23.87
N GLN A 292 0.37 12.04 24.36
CA GLN A 292 -0.80 11.36 23.80
C GLN A 292 -2.07 12.20 23.94
N ALA A 293 -2.27 12.85 25.09
CA ALA A 293 -3.39 13.77 25.29
C ALA A 293 -3.37 14.90 24.26
N PHE A 294 -2.21 15.51 24.02
CA PHE A 294 -2.04 16.56 23.01
C PHE A 294 -2.31 16.11 21.57
N TRP A 295 -1.78 14.95 21.17
CA TRP A 295 -2.00 14.45 19.81
C TRP A 295 -3.41 13.94 19.59
N TRP A 296 -4.05 13.45 20.66
CA TRP A 296 -5.47 13.11 20.63
C TRP A 296 -6.34 14.34 20.44
N THR A 297 -6.08 15.46 21.12
CA THR A 297 -6.89 16.69 20.93
C THR A 297 -6.72 17.30 19.53
N SER A 298 -5.52 17.21 18.96
CA SER A 298 -5.19 17.78 17.65
C SER A 298 -5.38 16.83 16.45
N ASP A 299 -5.74 15.56 16.68
CA ASP A 299 -5.79 14.50 15.66
C ASP A 299 -4.51 14.40 14.83
N TYR A 300 -3.33 14.38 15.48
CA TYR A 300 -2.04 14.43 14.78
C TYR A 300 -1.89 15.64 13.83
N GLY A 301 -2.57 16.74 14.17
CA GLY A 301 -2.60 17.98 13.39
C GLY A 301 -3.46 17.93 12.13
N ASN A 302 -4.41 16.99 12.03
CA ASN A 302 -5.24 16.84 10.84
C ASN A 302 -6.58 17.57 10.93
N SER A 303 -7.25 17.49 12.08
CA SER A 303 -8.65 17.91 12.23
C SER A 303 -8.80 19.27 12.94
N THR A 304 -9.08 20.32 12.17
CA THR A 304 -9.46 21.65 12.70
C THR A 304 -10.72 21.56 13.56
N GLN A 305 -11.70 20.78 13.13
CA GLN A 305 -12.94 20.58 13.87
C GLN A 305 -12.69 19.94 15.23
N ARG A 306 -11.81 18.94 15.32
CA ARG A 306 -11.48 18.31 16.61
C ARG A 306 -10.82 19.28 17.57
N ILE A 307 -9.88 20.11 17.08
CA ILE A 307 -9.24 21.15 17.89
C ILE A 307 -10.30 22.12 18.43
N LEU A 308 -11.21 22.61 17.58
CA LEU A 308 -12.29 23.52 18.00
C LEU A 308 -13.24 22.88 19.01
N THR A 309 -13.65 21.63 18.79
CA THR A 309 -14.49 20.88 19.73
C THR A 309 -13.79 20.68 21.07
N CYS A 310 -12.48 20.41 21.07
CA CYS A 310 -11.69 20.34 22.30
C CYS A 310 -11.64 21.68 23.03
N ILE A 311 -11.44 22.80 22.32
CA ILE A 311 -11.46 24.15 22.93
C ILE A 311 -12.80 24.41 23.63
N VAL A 312 -13.92 24.18 22.95
CA VAL A 312 -15.26 24.36 23.53
C VAL A 312 -15.51 23.38 24.69
N GLY A 313 -15.09 22.13 24.54
CA GLY A 313 -15.27 21.10 25.55
C GLY A 313 -14.49 21.37 26.84
N PHE A 314 -13.24 21.81 26.73
CA PHE A 314 -12.45 22.21 27.90
C PHE A 314 -13.01 23.46 28.57
N ALA A 315 -13.46 24.45 27.80
CA ALA A 315 -14.10 25.64 28.37
C ALA A 315 -15.35 25.27 29.19
N PHE A 316 -16.17 24.35 28.66
CA PHE A 316 -17.33 23.88 29.42
C PHE A 316 -16.94 23.06 30.65
N LEU A 317 -15.91 22.23 30.56
CA LEU A 317 -15.42 21.44 31.69
C LEU A 317 -14.93 22.32 32.85
N PHE A 318 -14.10 23.33 32.57
CA PHE A 318 -13.62 24.27 33.59
C PHE A 318 -14.76 25.13 34.15
N ALA A 319 -15.68 25.61 33.30
CA ALA A 319 -16.88 26.30 33.77
C ALA A 319 -17.71 25.47 34.76
N MET A 320 -17.87 24.16 34.50
CA MET A 320 -18.56 23.24 35.41
C MET A 320 -17.80 23.09 36.74
N ILE A 321 -16.47 22.94 36.72
CA ILE A 321 -15.63 22.85 37.92
C ILE A 321 -15.73 24.12 38.77
N TYR A 322 -15.67 25.30 38.14
CA TYR A 322 -15.79 26.57 38.86
C TYR A 322 -17.19 26.76 39.43
N SER A 323 -18.23 26.48 38.65
CA SER A 323 -19.62 26.59 39.12
C SER A 323 -19.94 25.65 40.27
N SER A 324 -19.42 24.41 40.27
CA SER A 324 -19.63 23.46 41.36
C SER A 324 -18.92 23.91 42.64
N SER A 325 -17.72 24.47 42.54
CA SER A 325 -16.99 25.02 43.68
C SER A 325 -17.74 26.15 44.37
N ILE A 326 -18.37 27.05 43.60
CA ILE A 326 -19.18 28.16 44.12
C ILE A 326 -20.46 27.66 44.79
N LEU A 327 -21.13 26.68 44.19
CA LEU A 327 -22.33 26.07 44.78
C LEU A 327 -22.04 25.32 46.09
N LEU A 328 -20.85 24.71 46.19
CA LEU A 328 -20.38 24.04 47.40
C LEU A 328 -20.02 25.03 48.51
N ASP A 329 -19.45 26.18 48.17
CA ASP A 329 -19.12 27.24 49.15
C ASP A 329 -20.38 27.81 49.83
N ASP A 330 -21.49 27.94 49.09
CA ASP A 330 -22.80 28.31 49.66
C ASP A 330 -23.27 27.33 50.77
N TYR A 331 -22.72 26.11 50.82
CA TYR A 331 -23.05 25.07 51.80
C TYR A 331 -21.92 24.83 52.83
N ILE A 332 -20.66 25.01 52.43
CA ILE A 332 -19.46 24.73 53.22
C ILE A 332 -18.70 26.05 53.38
N ILE A 333 -18.95 26.77 54.48
CA ILE A 333 -18.34 28.08 54.76
C ILE A 333 -16.83 27.90 55.04
N SER A 334 -16.03 27.92 53.98
CA SER A 334 -14.59 27.73 54.05
C SER A 334 -13.89 28.53 52.97
N SER A 335 -12.95 29.38 53.38
CA SER A 335 -12.27 30.35 52.51
C SER A 335 -11.45 29.74 51.37
N GLU A 336 -11.21 28.43 51.39
CA GLU A 336 -10.44 27.71 50.37
C GLU A 336 -11.30 27.14 49.24
N PHE A 337 -12.63 27.07 49.42
CA PHE A 337 -13.52 26.27 48.55
C PHE A 337 -13.99 26.94 47.27
N PRO A 338 -14.27 28.26 47.18
CA PRO A 338 -14.49 28.83 45.87
C PRO A 338 -13.12 28.85 45.17
N PHE A 339 -12.97 28.07 44.10
CA PHE A 339 -11.72 28.07 43.33
C PHE A 339 -11.47 29.44 42.67
N VAL A 340 -12.53 30.21 42.47
CA VAL A 340 -12.53 31.49 41.77
C VAL A 340 -13.47 32.46 42.49
N GLU A 341 -13.09 33.72 42.59
CA GLU A 341 -13.91 34.76 43.23
C GLU A 341 -14.90 35.37 42.23
N LEU A 342 -16.17 35.47 42.66
CA LEU A 342 -17.21 36.16 41.91
C LEU A 342 -17.20 37.66 42.22
N PRO A 343 -17.48 38.53 41.24
CA PRO A 343 -17.71 39.96 41.46
C PRO A 343 -18.81 40.19 42.51
N ASN A 344 -18.64 41.21 43.35
CA ASN A 344 -19.63 41.59 44.37
C ASN A 344 -21.07 41.73 43.85
N LYS A 345 -21.24 42.07 42.56
CA LYS A 345 -22.55 42.19 41.90
C LYS A 345 -23.26 40.85 41.64
N LEU A 346 -22.54 39.72 41.69
CA LEU A 346 -23.03 38.38 41.36
C LEU A 346 -23.26 37.50 42.60
N VAL A 347 -22.87 37.95 43.79
CA VAL A 347 -23.00 37.22 45.07
C VAL A 347 -24.47 36.89 45.42
N GLY A 348 -25.43 37.70 44.94
CA GLY A 348 -26.87 37.46 45.08
C GLY A 348 -27.59 37.03 43.80
N ALA A 349 -26.87 36.74 42.72
CA ALA A 349 -27.47 36.44 41.42
C ALA A 349 -28.06 35.02 41.37
N SER A 350 -28.94 34.77 40.39
CA SER A 350 -29.47 33.43 40.14
C SER A 350 -28.36 32.44 39.81
N ILE A 351 -28.59 31.15 40.09
CA ILE A 351 -27.65 30.05 39.78
C ILE A 351 -27.25 30.10 38.30
N PHE A 352 -28.21 30.38 37.41
CA PHE A 352 -27.98 30.52 35.98
C PHE A 352 -26.96 31.63 35.64
N MET A 353 -27.09 32.82 36.24
CA MET A 353 -26.15 33.92 35.99
C MET A 353 -24.75 33.61 36.50
N ARG A 354 -24.63 32.90 37.63
CA ARG A 354 -23.34 32.44 38.16
C ARG A 354 -22.68 31.42 37.23
N MET A 355 -23.43 30.41 36.76
CA MET A 355 -22.93 29.43 35.79
C MET A 355 -22.50 30.07 34.47
N TYR A 356 -23.29 31.01 33.94
CA TYR A 356 -22.94 31.75 32.73
C TYR A 356 -21.64 32.55 32.92
N SER A 357 -21.46 33.17 34.08
CA SER A 357 -20.25 33.95 34.38
C SER A 357 -19.01 33.04 34.48
N CYS A 358 -19.14 31.84 35.04
CA CYS A 358 -18.06 30.84 35.03
C CYS A 358 -17.70 30.37 33.61
N LEU A 359 -18.69 30.21 32.73
CA LEU A 359 -18.45 29.87 31.32
C LEU A 359 -17.75 31.00 30.58
N TYR A 360 -18.20 32.24 30.78
CA TYR A 360 -17.54 33.42 30.23
C TYR A 360 -16.08 33.50 30.69
N PHE A 361 -15.85 33.36 32.01
CA PHE A 361 -14.52 33.35 32.59
C PHE A 361 -13.65 32.27 31.94
N SER A 362 -14.14 31.04 31.86
CA SER A 362 -13.39 29.94 31.26
C SER A 362 -13.01 30.19 29.78
N CYS A 363 -13.95 30.66 28.96
CA CYS A 363 -13.69 31.04 27.56
C CYS A 363 -12.60 32.12 27.44
N VAL A 364 -12.65 33.15 28.30
CA VAL A 364 -11.66 34.24 28.30
C VAL A 364 -10.29 33.75 28.79
N THR A 365 -10.26 32.94 29.84
CA THR A 365 -9.03 32.36 30.39
C THR A 365 -8.34 31.44 29.38
N MET A 366 -9.11 30.60 28.67
CA MET A 366 -8.58 29.75 27.58
C MET A 366 -8.05 30.54 26.38
N THR A 367 -8.64 31.71 26.08
CA THR A 367 -8.20 32.59 24.98
C THR A 367 -7.15 33.62 25.41
N THR A 368 -6.80 33.66 26.69
CA THR A 368 -5.80 34.56 27.28
C THR A 368 -6.08 36.05 27.08
N LEU A 369 -7.33 36.41 26.74
CA LEU A 369 -7.72 37.79 26.53
C LEU A 369 -7.73 38.62 27.82
N GLY A 370 -7.46 38.02 28.99
CA GLY A 370 -6.97 38.74 30.17
C GLY A 370 -7.90 39.82 30.73
N PHE A 371 -9.20 39.73 30.47
CA PHE A 371 -10.18 40.67 31.01
C PHE A 371 -11.35 39.89 31.61
N GLY A 372 -11.29 39.64 32.92
CA GLY A 372 -12.38 39.05 33.67
C GLY A 372 -12.51 39.74 35.02
N ASP A 373 -13.75 40.11 35.40
CA ASP A 373 -14.10 40.54 36.76
C ASP A 373 -13.99 39.36 37.77
N ILE A 374 -13.70 38.16 37.28
CA ILE A 374 -13.55 36.89 37.99
C ILE A 374 -12.05 36.52 37.98
N HIS A 375 -11.49 36.10 39.11
CA HIS A 375 -10.08 35.73 39.23
C HIS A 375 -9.88 34.58 40.22
N ALA A 376 -8.75 33.86 40.11
CA ALA A 376 -8.43 32.76 41.01
C ALA A 376 -8.48 33.23 42.47
N ASN A 377 -9.12 32.45 43.35
CA ASN A 377 -9.18 32.78 44.76
C ASN A 377 -7.75 32.80 45.35
N PRO A 378 -7.28 33.94 45.91
CA PRO A 378 -5.93 34.07 46.43
C PRO A 378 -5.66 33.14 47.62
N LEU A 379 -6.70 32.68 48.31
CA LEU A 379 -6.64 31.76 49.44
C LEU A 379 -6.72 30.28 49.02
N SER A 380 -7.08 29.99 47.77
CA SER A 380 -7.20 28.62 47.25
C SER A 380 -6.02 28.25 46.36
N VAL A 381 -5.05 27.51 46.91
CA VAL A 381 -3.91 26.97 46.12
C VAL A 381 -4.42 26.09 44.98
N THR A 382 -5.46 25.29 45.24
CA THR A 382 -6.12 24.45 44.23
C THR A 382 -6.78 25.29 43.14
N GLY A 383 -7.45 26.39 43.50
CA GLY A 383 -8.04 27.32 42.53
C GLY A 383 -7.01 27.98 41.62
N GLN A 384 -5.89 28.44 42.20
CA GLN A 384 -4.76 28.99 41.43
C GLN A 384 -4.16 27.96 40.48
N ALA A 385 -3.94 26.72 40.95
CA ALA A 385 -3.44 25.63 40.13
C ALA A 385 -4.38 25.28 38.97
N LEU A 386 -5.69 25.28 39.20
CA LEU A 386 -6.70 25.03 38.16
C LEU A 386 -6.70 26.11 37.08
N VAL A 387 -6.66 27.39 37.46
CA VAL A 387 -6.58 28.50 36.50
C VAL A 387 -5.28 28.46 35.70
N MET A 388 -4.14 28.16 36.35
CA MET A 388 -2.86 27.97 35.64
C MET A 388 -2.93 26.83 34.62
N LEU A 389 -3.55 25.71 35.00
CA LEU A 389 -3.74 24.56 34.11
C LEU A 389 -4.65 24.90 32.92
N GLU A 390 -5.75 25.62 33.15
CA GLU A 390 -6.66 26.08 32.10
C GLU A 390 -5.93 26.95 31.07
N VAL A 391 -5.16 27.94 31.54
CA VAL A 391 -4.33 28.81 30.69
C VAL A 391 -3.35 27.99 29.86
N LEU A 392 -2.66 27.02 30.47
CA LEU A 392 -1.70 26.16 29.77
C LEU A 392 -2.37 25.34 28.65
N ILE A 393 -3.53 24.73 28.93
CA ILE A 393 -4.31 23.99 27.94
C ILE A 393 -4.79 24.92 26.82
N GLY A 394 -5.25 26.13 27.17
CA GLY A 394 -5.63 27.17 26.21
C GLY A 394 -4.52 27.51 25.23
N TYR A 395 -3.32 27.82 25.73
CA TYR A 395 -2.14 28.08 24.89
C TYR A 395 -1.80 26.93 23.94
N ILE A 396 -1.84 25.70 24.44
CA ILE A 396 -1.52 24.51 23.65
C ILE A 396 -2.53 24.31 22.50
N LEU A 397 -3.83 24.46 22.77
CA LEU A 397 -4.88 24.28 21.77
C LEU A 397 -4.94 25.45 20.78
N LEU A 398 -4.75 26.68 21.25
CA LEU A 398 -4.68 27.85 20.37
C LEU A 398 -3.45 27.79 19.47
N GLY A 399 -2.29 27.41 20.00
CA GLY A 399 -1.08 27.17 19.22
C GLY A 399 -1.28 26.07 18.17
N SER A 400 -1.98 25.00 18.52
CA SER A 400 -2.37 23.93 17.57
C SER A 400 -3.28 24.46 16.46
N LEU A 401 -4.27 25.29 16.81
CA LEU A 401 -5.21 25.88 15.86
C LEU A 401 -4.49 26.82 14.89
N ILE A 402 -3.62 27.71 15.39
CA ILE A 402 -2.83 28.63 14.57
C ILE A 402 -1.92 27.85 13.62
N THR A 403 -1.24 26.81 14.13
CA THR A 403 -0.38 25.94 13.31
C THR A 403 -1.19 25.27 12.21
N ARG A 404 -2.40 24.77 12.51
CA ARG A 404 -3.26 24.12 11.52
C ARG A 404 -3.76 25.10 10.46
N LEU A 405 -4.19 26.29 10.88
CA LEU A 405 -4.63 27.35 9.97
C LEU A 405 -3.50 27.78 9.04
N SER A 406 -2.29 27.96 9.58
CA SER A 406 -1.09 28.29 8.78
C SER A 406 -0.86 27.27 7.65
N VAL A 407 -0.89 25.96 7.98
CA VAL A 407 -0.75 24.89 6.98
C VAL A 407 -1.85 24.95 5.92
N SER A 408 -3.10 25.21 6.33
CA SER A 408 -4.24 25.28 5.42
C SER A 408 -4.19 26.48 4.46
N PHE A 409 -3.57 27.60 4.86
CA PHE A 409 -3.40 28.75 3.99
C PHE A 409 -2.25 28.58 3.00
N THR A 410 -1.22 27.81 3.36
CA THR A 410 -0.08 27.52 2.46
C THR A 410 -0.34 26.42 1.44
N SER A 411 -1.42 25.64 1.58
CA SER A 411 -1.73 24.50 0.71
C SER A 411 -2.62 24.84 -0.50
N VAL A 412 -2.77 26.12 -0.84
CA VAL A 412 -3.66 26.61 -1.92
C VAL A 412 -2.90 26.94 -3.22
N GLU A 413 -1.58 26.73 -3.26
CA GLU A 413 -0.76 26.76 -4.48
C GLU A 413 -0.41 25.35 -4.94
#